data_AF-A0A1W9QCH5-F1
#
_entry.id   AF-A0A1W9QCH5-F1
#
_cell.length_a   1.000
_cell.length_b   1.000
_cell.length_c   1.000
_cell.angle_alpha   90.00
_cell.angle_beta   90.00
_cell.angle_gamma   90.00
#
_symmetry.space_group_name_H-M   'P 1'
#
loop_
_entity.id
_entity.type
_entity.pdbx_description
1 polymer ?
#
loop_
_entity_poly.entity_id
_entity_poly.type
_entity_poly.pdbx_seq_one_letter_code
_entity_poly.pdbx_strand_id
1 'polypeptide(L)'
;MPDQQDQNPSRVGGRTTGAKIRRGAFWLVALLIAVLTGTGSVQVISRALFPASSEPPSDCRSGVQALLHATERARAQVPAGENVGEREALATFRSALLPEWGAEAALGRLCEEEGDEKALRAFRAVRFLRYAEERHVRTESLDLARKRSVAPALVRALDPIPSSPNSAP
;
A
#
# COMPACT_ATOMS: atom_id res chain seq x y z
N MET A 1 81.68 -43.46 -0.80
CA MET A 1 81.17 -43.72 0.56
C MET A 1 80.90 -42.38 1.23
N PRO A 2 79.88 -42.34 2.09
CA PRO A 2 78.96 -41.22 2.30
C PRO A 2 79.45 -40.26 3.37
N ASP A 3 78.85 -39.09 3.48
CA ASP A 3 78.40 -38.66 4.79
C ASP A 3 77.12 -37.81 4.71
N GLN A 4 76.33 -37.99 5.75
CA GLN A 4 74.91 -37.74 5.90
C GLN A 4 74.77 -36.72 7.03
N GLN A 5 73.91 -35.69 6.86
CA GLN A 5 73.15 -34.97 7.89
C GLN A 5 73.07 -33.47 7.59
N ASP A 6 71.87 -33.04 7.21
CA ASP A 6 71.19 -31.94 7.90
C ASP A 6 69.68 -32.13 7.73
N GLN A 7 69.11 -32.93 8.63
CA GLN A 7 67.67 -33.02 8.89
C GLN A 7 67.36 -32.29 10.19
N ASN A 8 66.79 -31.08 10.12
CA ASN A 8 65.56 -30.64 10.82
C ASN A 8 65.34 -29.13 10.59
N PRO A 9 64.10 -28.64 10.46
CA PRO A 9 63.26 -28.50 11.65
C PRO A 9 61.78 -28.83 11.45
N SER A 10 61.26 -29.64 12.37
CA SER A 10 60.10 -29.36 13.21
C SER A 10 59.09 -28.39 12.62
N ARG A 11 58.09 -28.91 11.88
CA ARG A 11 56.78 -28.24 11.83
C ARG A 11 55.94 -28.72 13.01
N VAL A 12 56.26 -28.05 14.11
CA VAL A 12 55.42 -27.64 15.23
C VAL A 12 53.93 -27.85 14.99
N GLY A 13 53.31 -28.56 15.94
CA GLY A 13 51.89 -28.77 16.03
C GLY A 13 51.08 -27.48 16.22
N GLY A 14 49.78 -27.59 16.00
CA GLY A 14 48.85 -26.49 16.24
C GLY A 14 47.50 -26.60 15.52
N ARG A 15 47.03 -27.81 15.19
CA ARG A 15 45.68 -27.98 14.61
C ARG A 15 44.63 -28.19 15.69
N THR A 16 44.34 -27.17 16.50
CA THR A 16 43.08 -27.15 17.30
C THR A 16 42.50 -25.74 17.50
N THR A 17 43.26 -24.67 17.26
CA THR A 17 42.79 -23.28 17.50
C THR A 17 42.09 -22.63 16.29
N GLY A 18 42.01 -23.30 15.14
CA GLY A 18 41.31 -22.76 13.96
C GLY A 18 39.78 -22.89 14.02
N ALA A 19 39.27 -23.88 14.76
CA ALA A 19 37.83 -24.15 14.82
C ALA A 19 37.05 -23.12 15.66
N LYS A 20 37.66 -22.60 16.74
CA LYS A 20 37.04 -21.57 17.60
C LYS A 20 36.96 -20.21 16.89
N ILE A 21 38.00 -19.85 16.14
CA ILE A 21 38.05 -18.62 15.34
C ILE A 21 37.02 -18.68 14.19
N ARG A 22 36.91 -19.82 13.51
CA ARG A 22 35.90 -20.03 12.45
C ARG A 22 34.47 -20.00 12.97
N ARG A 23 34.21 -20.58 14.16
CA ARG A 23 32.89 -20.49 14.80
C ARG A 23 32.56 -19.05 15.22
N GLY A 24 33.53 -18.32 15.76
CA GLY A 24 33.35 -16.90 16.08
C GLY A 24 33.04 -16.05 14.86
N ALA A 25 33.76 -16.28 13.76
CA ALA A 25 33.49 -15.62 12.47
C ALA A 25 32.10 -15.96 11.93
N PHE A 26 31.67 -17.23 12.01
CA PHE A 26 30.34 -17.65 11.58
C PHE A 26 29.23 -16.99 12.40
N TRP A 27 29.38 -16.95 13.73
CA TRP A 27 28.41 -16.28 14.60
C TRP A 27 28.34 -14.77 14.36
N LEU A 28 29.48 -14.14 14.10
CA LEU A 28 29.54 -12.71 13.78
C LEU A 28 28.86 -12.41 12.43
N VAL A 29 29.10 -13.23 11.41
CA VAL A 29 28.42 -13.12 10.12
C VAL A 29 26.92 -13.38 10.26
N ALA A 30 26.51 -14.41 11.01
CA ALA A 30 25.11 -14.70 11.26
C ALA A 30 24.40 -13.56 12.01
N LEU A 31 25.08 -12.94 12.99
CA LEU A 31 24.58 -11.76 13.70
C LEU A 31 24.39 -10.58 12.75
N LEU A 32 25.37 -10.29 11.87
CA LEU A 32 25.27 -9.22 10.89
C LEU A 32 24.12 -9.45 9.90
N ILE A 33 23.94 -10.67 9.41
CA ILE A 33 22.82 -11.04 8.54
C ILE A 33 21.50 -10.89 9.28
N ALA A 34 21.41 -11.32 10.54
CA ALA A 34 20.20 -11.19 11.36
C ALA A 34 19.85 -9.72 11.63
N VAL A 35 20.84 -8.86 11.91
CA VAL A 35 20.64 -7.41 12.08
C VAL A 35 20.22 -6.76 10.78
N LEU A 36 20.88 -7.07 9.66
CA LEU A 36 20.54 -6.52 8.34
C LEU A 36 19.13 -6.94 7.89
N THR A 37 18.79 -8.22 8.09
CA THR A 37 17.47 -8.78 7.73
C THR A 37 16.39 -8.26 8.67
N GLY A 38 16.69 -8.15 9.97
CA GLY A 38 15.79 -7.60 10.96
C GLY A 38 15.49 -6.12 10.72
N THR A 39 16.53 -5.30 10.50
CA THR A 39 16.37 -3.87 10.16
C THR A 39 15.65 -3.68 8.84
N GLY A 40 15.94 -4.47 7.81
CA GLY A 40 15.20 -4.46 6.55
C GLY A 40 13.73 -4.83 6.72
N SER A 41 13.42 -5.85 7.51
CA SER A 41 12.04 -6.27 7.78
C SER A 41 11.27 -5.20 8.55
N VAL A 42 11.90 -4.57 9.55
CA VAL A 42 11.31 -3.45 10.30
C VAL A 42 11.11 -2.24 9.39
N GLN A 43 12.01 -1.96 8.45
CA GLN A 43 11.82 -0.89 7.46
C GLN A 43 10.65 -1.19 6.50
N VAL A 44 10.49 -2.43 6.04
CA VAL A 44 9.36 -2.80 5.18
C VAL A 44 8.04 -2.74 5.95
N ILE A 45 8.00 -3.27 7.18
CA ILE A 45 6.80 -3.24 8.03
C ILE A 45 6.45 -1.79 8.40
N SER A 46 7.44 -0.98 8.77
CA SER A 46 7.21 0.44 9.05
C SER A 46 6.76 1.21 7.81
N ARG A 47 7.31 0.95 6.61
CA ARG A 47 6.81 1.54 5.36
C ARG A 47 5.42 1.02 4.96
N ALA A 48 5.06 -0.19 5.35
CA ALA A 48 3.72 -0.74 5.11
C ALA A 48 2.67 -0.16 6.07
N LEU A 49 3.04 0.06 7.34
CA LEU A 49 2.17 0.64 8.38
C LEU A 49 2.15 2.17 8.36
N PHE A 50 3.24 2.78 7.90
CA PHE A 50 3.45 4.22 7.73
C PHE A 50 4.07 4.44 6.34
N PRO A 51 3.25 4.36 5.27
CA PRO A 51 3.73 4.69 3.92
C PRO A 51 4.39 6.06 3.97
N ALA A 52 5.60 6.12 3.41
CA ALA A 52 6.45 7.30 3.44
C ALA A 52 5.59 8.55 3.24
N SER A 53 5.55 9.38 4.28
CA SER A 53 5.05 10.74 4.17
C SER A 53 5.65 11.31 2.90
N SER A 54 4.80 11.70 1.92
CA SER A 54 5.18 12.77 1.00
C SER A 54 5.88 13.82 1.83
N GLU A 55 7.05 14.32 1.40
CA GLU A 55 7.75 15.37 2.12
C GLU A 55 6.71 16.37 2.64
N PRO A 56 6.72 16.69 3.95
CA PRO A 56 5.71 17.56 4.52
C PRO A 56 5.68 18.83 3.66
N PRO A 57 4.49 19.27 3.22
CA PRO A 57 4.38 20.37 2.29
C PRO A 57 5.13 21.58 2.87
N SER A 58 6.04 22.14 2.08
CA SER A 58 6.84 23.30 2.49
C SER A 58 5.99 24.55 2.67
N ASP A 59 4.85 24.59 1.99
CA ASP A 59 3.92 25.70 1.99
C ASP A 59 2.46 25.22 1.78
N CYS A 60 1.50 26.04 2.19
CA CYS A 60 0.08 25.69 2.08
C CYS A 60 -0.34 25.46 0.62
N ARG A 61 0.16 26.24 -0.34
CA ARG A 61 -0.28 26.18 -1.75
C ARG A 61 0.14 24.87 -2.41
N SER A 62 1.40 24.48 -2.26
CA SER A 62 1.91 23.21 -2.77
C SER A 62 1.20 22.02 -2.13
N GLY A 63 0.96 22.09 -0.82
CA GLY A 63 0.20 21.06 -0.11
C GLY A 63 -1.24 20.91 -0.62
N VAL A 64 -1.94 22.01 -0.87
CA VAL A 64 -3.31 21.97 -1.43
C VAL A 64 -3.34 21.39 -2.83
N GLN A 65 -2.35 21.71 -3.68
CA GLN A 65 -2.23 21.12 -5.02
C GLN A 65 -1.97 19.61 -4.94
N ALA A 66 -1.11 19.17 -4.03
CA ALA A 66 -0.85 17.74 -3.81
C ALA A 66 -2.12 16.99 -3.38
N LEU A 67 -2.93 17.57 -2.47
CA LEU A 67 -4.22 16.98 -2.08
C LEU A 67 -5.19 16.85 -3.25
N LEU A 68 -5.28 17.89 -4.11
CA LEU A 68 -6.15 17.86 -5.29
C LEU A 68 -5.72 16.74 -6.26
N HIS A 69 -4.43 16.66 -6.58
CA HIS A 69 -3.90 15.61 -7.45
C HIS A 69 -4.07 14.21 -6.86
N ALA A 70 -3.98 14.05 -5.54
CA ALA A 70 -4.28 12.79 -4.87
C ALA A 70 -5.76 12.41 -5.00
N THR A 71 -6.69 13.37 -4.89
CA THR A 71 -8.12 13.12 -5.12
C THR A 71 -8.42 12.74 -6.57
N GLU A 72 -7.79 13.40 -7.54
CA GLU A 72 -7.91 13.07 -8.97
C GLU A 72 -7.37 11.67 -9.27
N ARG A 73 -6.19 11.32 -8.74
CA ARG A 73 -5.64 9.96 -8.83
C ARG A 73 -6.57 8.94 -8.21
N ALA A 74 -7.10 9.21 -7.02
CA ALA A 74 -7.98 8.30 -6.32
C ALA A 74 -9.23 8.00 -7.12
N ARG A 75 -9.84 9.02 -7.72
CA ARG A 75 -10.97 8.86 -8.63
C ARG A 75 -10.62 8.01 -9.85
N ALA A 76 -9.47 8.24 -10.47
CA ALA A 76 -9.04 7.50 -11.66
C ALA A 76 -8.74 6.01 -11.39
N GLN A 77 -8.43 5.65 -10.15
CA GLN A 77 -8.14 4.27 -9.75
C GLN A 77 -9.38 3.46 -9.37
N VAL A 78 -10.53 4.10 -9.11
CA VAL A 78 -11.78 3.38 -8.86
C VAL A 78 -12.19 2.69 -10.16
N PRO A 79 -12.26 1.35 -10.21
CA PRO A 79 -12.57 0.65 -11.45
C PRO A 79 -14.01 0.95 -11.88
N ALA A 80 -14.16 1.51 -13.08
CA ALA A 80 -15.46 1.60 -13.72
C ALA A 80 -15.82 0.20 -14.25
N GLY A 81 -16.66 -0.56 -13.55
CA GLY A 81 -16.92 -1.91 -14.00
C GLY A 81 -17.87 -2.78 -13.20
N GLU A 82 -18.27 -3.87 -13.86
CA GLU A 82 -19.43 -4.71 -13.55
C GLU A 82 -19.25 -5.68 -12.37
N ASN A 83 -18.14 -5.62 -11.60
CA ASN A 83 -17.89 -6.59 -10.53
C ASN A 83 -17.34 -6.03 -9.20
N VAL A 84 -17.11 -4.72 -9.08
CA VAL A 84 -16.56 -4.15 -7.83
C VAL A 84 -17.70 -3.85 -6.86
N GLY A 85 -17.62 -4.39 -5.63
CA GLY A 85 -18.57 -4.08 -4.56
C GLY A 85 -18.27 -2.73 -3.90
N GLU A 86 -19.27 -2.11 -3.23
CA GLU A 86 -19.10 -0.82 -2.54
C GLU A 86 -17.85 -0.76 -1.66
N ARG A 87 -17.65 -1.80 -0.84
CA ARG A 87 -16.53 -1.87 0.11
C ARG A 87 -15.18 -1.85 -0.59
N GLU A 88 -15.07 -2.56 -1.72
CA GLU A 88 -13.85 -2.64 -2.51
C GLU A 88 -13.59 -1.31 -3.24
N ALA A 89 -14.62 -0.72 -3.85
CA ALA A 89 -14.52 0.59 -4.50
C ALA A 89 -14.07 1.68 -3.52
N LEU A 90 -14.67 1.71 -2.31
CA LEU A 90 -14.26 2.63 -1.26
C LEU A 90 -12.87 2.34 -0.70
N ALA A 91 -12.48 1.07 -0.59
CA ALA A 91 -11.12 0.71 -0.14
C ALA A 91 -10.08 1.21 -1.14
N THR A 92 -10.29 0.98 -2.44
CA THR A 92 -9.41 1.45 -3.52
C THR A 92 -9.35 2.98 -3.57
N PHE A 93 -10.50 3.66 -3.46
CA PHE A 93 -10.51 5.12 -3.40
C PHE A 93 -9.70 5.64 -2.21
N ARG A 94 -9.93 5.11 -1.00
CA ARG A 94 -9.26 5.56 0.22
C ARG A 94 -7.77 5.22 0.25
N SER A 95 -7.36 4.07 -0.27
CA SER A 95 -5.94 3.72 -0.36
C SER A 95 -5.19 4.63 -1.35
N ALA A 96 -5.84 5.02 -2.45
CA ALA A 96 -5.26 5.90 -3.46
C ALA A 96 -5.17 7.38 -3.03
N LEU A 97 -5.88 7.79 -1.98
CA LEU A 97 -5.72 9.11 -1.36
C LEU A 97 -4.41 9.23 -0.55
N LEU A 98 -3.82 8.10 -0.16
CA LEU A 98 -2.56 8.10 0.58
C LEU A 98 -1.36 8.23 -0.37
N PRO A 99 -0.25 8.84 0.10
CA PRO A 99 -0.02 9.34 1.47
C PRO A 99 -0.46 10.79 1.75
N GLU A 100 -0.83 11.57 0.74
CA GLU A 100 -1.05 13.02 0.87
C GLU A 100 -2.17 13.37 1.86
N TRP A 101 -3.28 12.64 1.78
CA TRP A 101 -4.40 12.83 2.71
C TRP A 101 -4.10 12.39 4.14
N GLY A 102 -3.03 11.61 4.37
CA GLY A 102 -2.53 11.31 5.70
C GLY A 102 -1.94 12.55 6.41
N ALA A 103 -1.48 13.54 5.65
CA ALA A 103 -0.89 14.78 6.16
C ALA A 103 -1.90 15.94 6.26
N GLU A 104 -3.19 15.72 5.96
CA GLU A 104 -4.24 16.76 5.89
C GLU A 104 -4.26 17.67 7.13
N ALA A 105 -4.20 17.09 8.33
CA ALA A 105 -4.27 17.85 9.58
C ALA A 105 -3.03 18.73 9.79
N ALA A 106 -1.85 18.30 9.34
CA ALA A 106 -0.63 19.09 9.42
C ALA A 106 -0.66 20.24 8.42
N LEU A 107 -1.11 19.99 7.19
CA LEU A 107 -1.32 21.01 6.18
C LEU A 107 -2.38 22.04 6.61
N GLY A 108 -3.45 21.62 7.28
CA GLY A 108 -4.46 22.53 7.80
C GLY A 108 -3.88 23.56 8.78
N ARG A 109 -3.02 23.11 9.70
CA ARG A 109 -2.31 24.02 10.62
C ARG A 109 -1.35 24.96 9.88
N LEU A 110 -0.57 24.43 8.93
CA LEU A 110 0.35 25.24 8.11
C LEU A 110 -0.41 26.35 7.35
N CYS A 111 -1.55 26.01 6.76
CA CYS A 111 -2.41 26.97 6.05
C CYS A 111 -3.00 28.04 6.96
N GLU A 112 -3.31 27.71 8.22
CA GLU A 112 -3.77 28.67 9.22
C GLU A 112 -2.64 29.59 9.68
N GLU A 113 -1.43 29.05 9.89
CA GLU A 113 -0.24 29.78 10.33
C GLU A 113 0.30 30.75 9.25
N GLU A 114 0.27 30.36 7.97
CA GLU A 114 0.72 31.22 6.86
C GLU A 114 -0.16 32.46 6.63
N GLY A 115 -1.45 32.40 7.00
CA GLY A 115 -2.39 33.51 6.81
C GLY A 115 -2.79 33.77 5.35
N ASP A 116 -2.49 32.87 4.41
CA ASP A 116 -2.94 32.99 3.02
C ASP A 116 -4.40 32.55 2.87
N GLU A 117 -5.31 33.52 2.98
CA GLU A 117 -6.76 33.32 2.85
C GLU A 117 -7.19 32.62 1.55
N LYS A 118 -6.47 32.81 0.43
CA LYS A 118 -6.79 32.13 -0.82
C LYS A 118 -6.43 30.65 -0.74
N ALA A 119 -5.24 30.35 -0.22
CA ALA A 119 -4.78 28.98 -0.04
C ALA A 119 -5.64 28.22 0.97
N LEU A 120 -6.03 28.87 2.09
CA LEU A 120 -6.92 28.29 3.09
C LEU A 120 -8.34 28.03 2.54
N ARG A 121 -8.88 28.92 1.71
CA ARG A 121 -10.14 28.65 0.98
C ARG A 121 -10.02 27.46 0.03
N ALA A 122 -8.92 27.37 -0.72
CA ALA A 122 -8.67 26.25 -1.62
C ALA A 122 -8.53 24.93 -0.84
N PHE A 123 -7.82 24.91 0.29
CA PHE A 123 -7.73 23.76 1.19
C PHE A 123 -9.11 23.25 1.62
N ARG A 124 -9.98 24.17 2.10
CA ARG A 124 -11.35 23.81 2.49
C ARG A 124 -12.17 23.26 1.31
N ALA A 125 -12.01 23.83 0.12
CA ALA A 125 -12.70 23.37 -1.08
C ALA A 125 -12.25 21.96 -1.49
N VAL A 126 -10.94 21.69 -1.46
CA VAL A 126 -10.39 20.35 -1.77
C VAL A 126 -10.85 19.33 -0.73
N ARG A 127 -10.91 19.69 0.56
CA ARG A 127 -11.50 18.85 1.61
C ARG A 127 -12.94 18.49 1.31
N PHE A 128 -13.76 19.47 0.95
CA PHE A 128 -15.15 19.23 0.57
C PHE A 128 -15.26 18.33 -0.66
N LEU A 129 -14.42 18.56 -1.69
CA LEU A 129 -14.38 17.74 -2.90
C LEU A 129 -14.10 16.27 -2.57
N ARG A 130 -13.12 15.97 -1.72
CA ARG A 130 -12.81 14.58 -1.31
C ARG A 130 -14.00 13.88 -0.67
N TYR A 131 -14.74 14.57 0.21
CA TYR A 131 -15.95 14.01 0.81
C TYR A 131 -17.07 13.80 -0.22
N ALA A 132 -17.22 14.72 -1.18
CA ALA A 132 -18.19 14.59 -2.26
C ALA A 132 -17.87 13.40 -3.18
N GLU A 133 -16.60 13.23 -3.55
CA GLU A 133 -16.12 12.10 -4.36
C GLU A 133 -16.31 10.76 -3.63
N GLU A 134 -15.97 10.67 -2.35
CA GLU A 134 -16.20 9.45 -1.56
C GLU A 134 -17.69 9.07 -1.51
N ARG A 135 -18.57 10.07 -1.34
CA ARG A 135 -20.02 9.87 -1.39
C ARG A 135 -20.50 9.46 -2.78
N HIS A 136 -19.93 10.03 -3.84
CA HIS A 136 -20.24 9.68 -5.21
C HIS A 136 -19.87 8.22 -5.50
N VAL A 137 -18.65 7.79 -5.16
CA VAL A 137 -18.18 6.40 -5.27
C VAL A 137 -19.14 5.43 -4.58
N ARG A 138 -19.55 5.74 -3.34
CA ARG A 138 -20.56 4.94 -2.63
C ARG A 138 -21.87 4.86 -3.42
N THR A 139 -22.39 5.99 -3.86
CA THR A 139 -23.71 6.07 -4.53
C THR A 139 -23.72 5.32 -5.86
N GLU A 140 -22.69 5.49 -6.68
CA GLU A 140 -22.55 4.76 -7.94
C GLU A 140 -22.47 3.24 -7.70
N SER A 141 -21.67 2.81 -6.72
CA SER A 141 -21.54 1.38 -6.41
C SER A 141 -22.88 0.75 -5.97
N LEU A 142 -23.69 1.47 -5.21
CA LEU A 142 -25.02 1.02 -4.77
C LEU A 142 -26.03 1.01 -5.92
N ASP A 143 -26.06 2.04 -6.75
CA ASP A 143 -26.94 2.10 -7.92
C ASP A 143 -26.64 0.96 -8.90
N LEU A 144 -25.36 0.70 -9.15
CA LEU A 144 -24.92 -0.39 -10.00
C LEU A 144 -25.28 -1.77 -9.40
N ALA A 145 -25.09 -1.98 -8.09
CA ALA A 145 -25.51 -3.19 -7.41
C ALA A 145 -27.03 -3.43 -7.52
N ARG A 146 -27.83 -2.37 -7.38
CA ARG A 146 -29.29 -2.44 -7.58
C ARG A 146 -29.65 -2.79 -9.01
N LYS A 147 -29.02 -2.15 -10.02
CA LYS A 147 -29.26 -2.47 -11.43
C LYS A 147 -28.96 -3.95 -11.73
N ARG A 148 -27.89 -4.51 -11.16
CA ARG A 148 -27.54 -5.93 -11.30
C ARG A 148 -28.51 -6.89 -10.62
N SER A 149 -29.15 -6.50 -9.52
CA SER A 149 -30.18 -7.35 -8.90
C SER A 149 -31.49 -7.34 -9.70
N VAL A 150 -31.84 -6.19 -10.29
CA VAL A 150 -33.10 -6.00 -11.02
C VAL A 150 -33.04 -6.54 -12.46
N ALA A 151 -31.95 -6.31 -13.19
CA ALA A 151 -31.89 -6.64 -14.62
C ALA A 151 -32.11 -8.14 -14.92
N PRO A 152 -31.45 -9.10 -14.23
CA PRO A 152 -31.70 -10.53 -14.47
C PRO A 152 -33.12 -10.96 -14.09
N ALA A 153 -33.72 -10.35 -13.06
CA ALA A 153 -35.08 -10.63 -12.65
C ALA A 153 -36.10 -10.18 -13.72
N LEU A 154 -35.89 -9.00 -14.32
CA LEU A 154 -36.68 -8.51 -15.43
C LEU A 154 -36.53 -9.39 -16.67
N VAL A 155 -35.30 -9.80 -17.02
CA VAL A 155 -35.04 -10.69 -18.17
C VAL A 155 -35.76 -12.03 -17.98
N ARG A 156 -35.66 -12.65 -16.80
CA ARG A 156 -36.36 -13.92 -16.50
C ARG A 156 -37.88 -13.80 -16.57
N ALA A 157 -38.44 -12.63 -16.26
CA ALA A 157 -39.89 -12.40 -16.37
C ALA A 157 -40.37 -12.29 -17.83
N LEU A 158 -39.46 -12.08 -18.79
CA LEU A 158 -39.77 -12.07 -20.23
C LEU A 158 -39.75 -13.48 -20.84
N ASP A 159 -39.18 -14.47 -20.15
CA ASP A 159 -39.22 -15.86 -20.63
C ASP A 159 -40.68 -16.35 -20.64
N PRO A 160 -41.19 -16.83 -21.79
CA PRO A 160 -42.57 -17.30 -21.87
C PRO A 160 -42.78 -18.47 -20.90
N ILE A 161 -43.85 -18.39 -20.12
CA ILE A 161 -44.29 -19.48 -19.23
C ILE A 161 -44.39 -20.75 -20.08
N PRO A 162 -43.69 -21.85 -19.75
CA PRO A 162 -43.85 -23.10 -20.48
C PRO A 162 -45.32 -23.48 -20.42
N SER A 163 -45.96 -23.51 -21.60
CA SER A 163 -47.34 -23.96 -21.75
C SER A 163 -47.45 -25.36 -21.15
N SER A 164 -48.13 -25.45 -20.00
CA SER A 164 -48.43 -26.72 -19.36
C SER A 164 -49.06 -27.66 -20.40
N PRO A 165 -48.50 -28.85 -20.66
CA PRO A 165 -49.15 -29.83 -21.52
C PRO A 165 -50.34 -30.40 -20.74
N ASN A 166 -51.46 -29.70 -20.76
CA ASN A 166 -52.71 -30.22 -20.22
C ASN A 166 -53.48 -30.90 -21.35
N SER A 167 -53.79 -32.17 -21.07
CA SER A 167 -55.06 -32.80 -21.44
C SER A 167 -55.29 -33.05 -22.94
N ALA A 168 -55.02 -34.29 -23.35
CA ALA A 168 -55.85 -34.95 -24.37
C ALA A 168 -56.26 -36.33 -23.81
N PRO A 169 -57.50 -36.77 -24.11
CA PRO A 169 -58.27 -37.76 -23.34
C PRO A 169 -57.73 -39.20 -23.38
#